data_AF-A0A3Q7IR50-F1
#
_entry.id   AF-A0A3Q7IR50-F1
#
_cell.length_a   1.000
_cell.length_b   1.000
_cell.length_c   1.000
_cell.angle_alpha   90.00
_cell.angle_beta   90.00
_cell.angle_gamma   90.00
#
_symmetry.space_group_name_H-M   'P 1'
#
loop_
_entity.id
_entity.type
_entity.pdbx_description
1 polymer ?
#
loop_
_entity_poly.entity_id
_entity_poly.type
_entity_poly.pdbx_seq_one_letter_code
_entity_poly.pdbx_strand_id
1 'polypeptide(L)'
;MEESECSVVMFWVEHKGKLRTVAGPPRTLNVNKFAESRASELESLHSIVKERLSNDFRCKRSKRRRTTGHDNRVAKGRVRKKQKLGDENLNKPDHLKNDKKMLPRHVRRRVELKKNSLNGFSTSGDGTKRLRTHLWYAKRFAMTKIWGFYLPLGVQGRGRGSRALLKKLQGGVLVHDASYCSAVQLEGPEAGTYSLFPAKI
;
A
#
# COMPACT_ATOMS: atom_id res chain seq x y z
N MET A 1 75.06 29.88 -2.83
CA MET A 1 74.63 30.61 -4.03
C MET A 1 73.91 29.60 -4.89
N GLU A 2 72.60 29.60 -5.06
CA GLU A 2 71.54 30.54 -4.70
C GLU A 2 70.28 29.71 -4.42
N GLU A 3 69.56 30.04 -3.36
CA GLU A 3 68.22 29.52 -3.10
C GLU A 3 67.24 30.30 -3.99
N SER A 4 66.55 29.61 -4.90
CA SER A 4 65.46 30.21 -5.68
C SER A 4 64.14 29.98 -4.94
N GLU A 5 63.72 30.98 -4.15
CA GLU A 5 62.37 31.05 -3.58
C GLU A 5 61.33 31.25 -4.69
N CYS A 6 60.64 30.17 -5.08
CA CYS A 6 59.39 30.28 -5.83
C CYS A 6 58.27 30.74 -4.89
N SER A 7 58.13 32.06 -4.72
CA SER A 7 56.98 32.66 -4.06
C SER A 7 55.73 32.49 -4.93
N VAL A 8 54.94 31.42 -4.66
CA VAL A 8 53.60 31.27 -5.23
C VAL A 8 52.69 32.25 -4.49
N VAL A 9 52.48 33.43 -5.09
CA VAL A 9 51.47 34.38 -4.64
C VAL A 9 50.09 33.77 -4.91
N MET A 10 49.51 33.14 -3.88
CA MET A 10 48.14 32.67 -3.89
C MET A 10 47.20 33.89 -3.82
N PHE A 11 46.82 34.41 -4.97
CA PHE A 11 45.79 35.45 -5.07
C PHE A 11 44.43 34.83 -4.75
N TRP A 12 44.02 34.92 -3.49
CA TRP A 12 42.67 34.56 -3.07
C TRP A 12 41.70 35.65 -3.56
N VAL A 13 41.06 35.42 -4.71
CA VAL A 13 39.89 36.21 -5.12
C VAL A 13 38.72 35.77 -4.27
N GLU A 14 38.32 36.62 -3.33
CA GLU A 14 37.10 36.44 -2.55
C GLU A 14 35.89 36.62 -3.49
N HIS A 15 35.46 35.54 -4.14
CA HIS A 15 34.16 35.51 -4.78
C HIS A 15 33.09 35.59 -3.68
N LYS A 16 32.58 36.80 -3.43
CA LYS A 16 31.31 37.01 -2.72
C LYS A 16 30.16 36.50 -3.59
N GLY A 17 30.12 35.19 -3.78
CA GLY A 17 29.01 34.47 -4.36
C GLY A 17 27.83 34.60 -3.40
N LYS A 18 26.90 35.48 -3.75
CA LYS A 18 25.56 35.53 -3.14
C LYS A 18 25.02 34.10 -3.11
N LEU A 19 24.82 33.54 -1.92
CA LEU A 19 24.18 32.22 -1.75
C LEU A 19 22.90 32.26 -2.57
N ARG A 20 22.88 31.53 -3.70
CA ARG A 20 21.68 31.35 -4.50
C ARG A 20 20.72 30.62 -3.59
N THR A 21 19.71 31.33 -3.07
CA THR A 21 18.48 30.69 -2.65
C THR A 21 18.06 29.84 -3.84
N VAL A 22 18.16 28.51 -3.71
CA VAL A 22 17.76 27.61 -4.78
C VAL A 22 16.28 27.85 -4.97
N ALA A 23 15.95 28.63 -5.99
CA ALA A 23 14.56 28.88 -6.37
C ALA A 23 13.92 27.50 -6.51
N GLY A 24 12.82 27.28 -5.78
CA GLY A 24 12.07 26.04 -5.89
C GLY A 24 11.79 25.72 -7.36
N PRO A 25 11.60 24.44 -7.71
CA PRO A 25 11.40 24.04 -9.09
C PRO A 25 10.29 24.89 -9.75
N PRO A 26 10.45 25.27 -11.02
CA PRO A 26 9.52 26.17 -11.68
C PRO A 26 8.11 25.57 -11.67
N ARG A 27 7.10 26.41 -11.36
CA ARG A 27 5.69 25.98 -11.30
C ARG A 27 5.15 25.54 -12.66
N THR A 28 5.78 25.98 -13.74
CA THR A 28 5.40 25.70 -15.13
C THR A 28 6.63 25.24 -15.91
N LEU A 29 6.45 24.24 -16.77
CA LEU A 29 7.50 23.67 -17.62
C LEU A 29 7.15 23.95 -19.08
N ASN A 30 8.06 24.59 -19.82
CA ASN A 30 7.94 24.66 -21.27
C ASN A 30 8.37 23.32 -21.87
N VAL A 31 7.39 22.55 -22.33
CA VAL A 31 7.58 21.17 -22.81
C VAL A 31 8.46 21.13 -24.07
N ASN A 32 8.29 22.08 -25.00
CA ASN A 32 9.01 22.09 -26.27
C ASN A 32 10.51 22.33 -26.05
N LYS A 33 10.86 23.39 -25.31
CA LYS A 33 12.25 23.72 -25.00
C LYS A 33 12.97 22.56 -24.28
N PHE A 34 12.28 21.88 -23.38
CA PHE A 34 12.83 20.74 -22.65
C PHE A 34 13.00 19.49 -23.54
N ALA A 35 12.07 19.26 -24.46
CA ALA A 35 12.15 18.15 -25.41
C ALA A 35 13.27 18.37 -26.44
N GLU A 36 13.40 19.58 -26.99
CA GLU A 36 14.43 19.95 -27.96
C GLU A 36 15.84 19.81 -27.38
N SER A 37 16.08 20.31 -26.17
CA SER A 37 17.40 20.20 -25.53
C SER A 37 17.83 18.75 -25.27
N ARG A 38 16.90 17.79 -25.31
CA ARG A 38 17.13 16.36 -25.03
C ARG A 38 16.75 15.45 -26.19
N ALA A 39 16.53 16.00 -27.39
CA ALA A 39 16.00 15.23 -28.52
C ALA A 39 16.91 14.05 -28.91
N SER A 40 18.23 14.28 -29.00
CA SER A 40 19.21 13.25 -29.34
C SER A 40 19.29 12.11 -28.32
N GLU A 41 19.20 12.43 -27.02
CA GLU A 41 19.13 11.43 -25.95
C GLU A 41 17.86 10.56 -26.09
N LEU A 42 16.71 11.20 -26.32
CA LEU A 42 15.42 10.51 -26.44
C LEU A 42 15.36 9.63 -27.69
N GLU A 43 15.94 10.08 -28.80
CA GLU A 43 15.99 9.31 -30.04
C GLU A 43 16.88 8.08 -29.92
N SER A 44 18.06 8.23 -29.31
CA SER A 44 18.95 7.11 -28.98
C SER A 44 18.27 6.08 -28.08
N LEU A 45 17.64 6.54 -26.99
CA LEU A 45 16.89 5.66 -26.08
C LEU A 45 15.72 4.96 -26.79
N HIS A 46 14.98 5.70 -27.61
CA HIS A 46 13.84 5.16 -28.34
C HIS A 46 14.27 4.06 -29.32
N SER A 47 15.38 4.26 -30.05
CA SER A 47 15.92 3.25 -30.97
C SER A 47 16.22 1.93 -30.25
N ILE A 48 16.93 1.99 -29.11
CA ILE A 48 17.28 0.82 -28.30
C ILE A 48 16.04 0.11 -27.75
N VAL A 49 15.06 0.86 -27.24
CA VAL A 49 13.85 0.28 -26.64
C VAL A 49 12.93 -0.29 -27.73
N LYS A 50 12.82 0.38 -28.87
CA LYS A 50 12.02 -0.04 -30.03
C LYS A 50 12.46 -1.40 -30.54
N GLU A 51 13.77 -1.62 -30.66
CA GLU A 51 14.34 -2.91 -31.06
C GLU A 51 13.96 -4.01 -30.07
N ARG A 52 14.16 -3.77 -28.76
CA ARG A 52 13.85 -4.76 -27.71
C ARG A 52 12.37 -5.09 -27.55
N LEU A 53 11.50 -4.10 -27.74
CA LEU A 53 10.05 -4.24 -27.55
C LEU A 53 9.30 -4.51 -28.86
N SER A 54 9.99 -4.62 -30.00
CA SER A 54 9.38 -4.81 -31.30
C SER A 54 8.23 -3.81 -31.57
N ASN A 55 8.43 -2.54 -31.20
CA ASN A 55 7.43 -1.46 -31.22
C ASN A 55 6.17 -1.62 -30.33
N ASP A 56 6.07 -2.62 -29.44
CA ASP A 56 4.90 -2.75 -28.54
C ASP A 56 5.07 -1.97 -27.23
N PHE A 57 4.70 -0.69 -27.26
CA PHE A 57 4.73 0.20 -26.09
C PHE A 57 3.45 0.13 -25.23
N ARG A 58 2.53 -0.80 -25.51
CA ARG A 58 1.23 -0.84 -24.85
C ARG A 58 1.31 -1.39 -23.43
N CYS A 59 0.69 -0.68 -22.50
CA CYS A 59 0.54 -1.18 -21.13
C CYS A 59 -0.50 -2.31 -21.05
N LYS A 60 -0.08 -3.47 -20.51
CA LYS A 60 -0.93 -4.63 -20.24
C LYS A 60 -2.16 -4.22 -19.41
N ARG A 61 -3.35 -4.68 -19.81
CA ARG A 61 -4.64 -4.32 -19.16
C ARG A 61 -4.64 -4.55 -17.65
N SER A 62 -3.96 -5.59 -17.14
CA SER A 62 -3.87 -5.89 -15.70
C SER A 62 -3.05 -4.86 -14.90
N LYS A 63 -2.12 -4.15 -15.56
CA LYS A 63 -1.29 -3.11 -14.94
C LYS A 63 -1.97 -1.73 -14.93
N ARG A 64 -3.01 -1.54 -15.73
CA ARG A 64 -3.75 -0.27 -15.79
C ARG A 64 -4.41 0.06 -14.44
N ARG A 65 -4.43 1.35 -14.09
CA ARG A 65 -5.05 1.90 -12.88
C ARG A 65 -5.93 3.09 -13.26
N ARG A 66 -6.94 3.38 -12.45
CA ARG A 66 -7.75 4.60 -12.62
C ARG A 66 -7.05 5.76 -11.93
N THR A 67 -7.10 6.94 -12.51
CA THR A 67 -6.64 8.17 -11.88
C THR A 67 -7.59 8.56 -10.75
N THR A 68 -7.06 9.25 -9.75
CA THR A 68 -7.83 9.83 -8.64
C THR A 68 -7.90 11.34 -8.81
N GLY A 69 -8.95 11.98 -8.29
CA GLY A 69 -9.08 13.43 -8.34
C GLY A 69 -7.93 14.14 -7.61
N HIS A 70 -7.49 15.28 -8.14
CA HIS A 70 -6.46 16.12 -7.53
C HIS A 70 -6.95 16.79 -6.23
N ASP A 71 -8.25 17.06 -6.13
CA ASP A 71 -8.81 17.76 -4.99
C ASP A 71 -8.94 16.85 -3.75
N ASN A 72 -8.17 17.18 -2.73
CA ASN A 72 -8.27 16.56 -1.40
C ASN A 72 -9.44 17.12 -0.56
N ARG A 73 -10.46 17.75 -1.16
CA ARG A 73 -11.64 18.32 -0.48
C ARG A 73 -12.27 17.38 0.55
N VAL A 74 -12.31 16.06 0.31
CA VAL A 74 -12.82 15.08 1.29
C VAL A 74 -11.94 15.01 2.55
N ALA A 75 -10.62 15.19 2.43
CA ALA A 75 -9.72 15.31 3.57
C ALA A 75 -9.76 16.72 4.20
N LYS A 76 -9.79 17.77 3.38
CA LYS A 76 -9.80 19.18 3.84
C LYS A 76 -11.11 19.59 4.53
N GLY A 77 -12.26 19.14 4.04
CA GLY A 77 -13.58 19.36 4.66
C GLY A 77 -13.70 18.72 6.05
N ARG A 78 -13.01 17.60 6.28
CA ARG A 78 -12.94 16.93 7.59
C ARG A 78 -12.10 17.70 8.61
N VAL A 79 -11.02 18.36 8.19
CA VAL A 79 -10.21 19.23 9.06
C VAL A 79 -10.99 20.49 9.44
N ARG A 80 -11.63 21.13 8.46
CA ARG A 80 -12.44 22.34 8.68
C ARG A 80 -13.61 22.12 9.65
N LYS A 81 -14.32 20.99 9.55
CA LYS A 81 -15.41 20.67 10.49
C LYS A 81 -14.89 20.44 11.91
N LYS A 82 -13.69 19.88 12.08
CA LYS A 82 -13.07 19.69 13.41
C LYS A 82 -12.62 21.00 14.05
N GLN A 83 -12.07 21.93 13.27
CA GLN A 83 -11.70 23.26 13.78
C GLN A 83 -12.94 24.05 14.23
N LYS A 84 -14.01 24.08 13.42
CA LYS A 84 -15.26 24.76 13.80
C LYS A 84 -15.95 24.19 15.06
N LEU A 85 -15.81 22.88 15.31
CA LEU A 85 -16.36 22.25 16.53
C LEU A 85 -15.45 22.45 17.77
N GLY A 86 -14.17 22.77 17.57
CA GLY A 86 -13.21 23.02 18.63
C GLY A 86 -13.38 24.39 19.28
N ASP A 87 -13.78 25.40 18.51
CA ASP A 87 -13.98 26.77 19.01
C ASP A 87 -15.24 26.93 19.90
N GLU A 88 -16.28 26.12 19.70
CA GLU A 88 -17.55 26.29 20.45
C GLU A 88 -17.66 25.48 21.76
N ASN A 89 -16.65 24.68 22.12
CA ASN A 89 -16.73 23.77 23.28
C ASN A 89 -15.84 24.16 24.47
N LEU A 90 -15.40 25.42 24.58
CA LEU A 90 -14.60 25.88 25.73
C LEU A 90 -15.41 26.33 26.94
N ASN A 91 -16.76 26.38 26.86
CA ASN A 91 -17.60 26.82 27.97
C ASN A 91 -18.67 25.78 28.31
N LYS A 92 -18.34 24.78 29.14
CA LYS A 92 -19.24 24.08 30.09
C LYS A 92 -18.48 22.95 30.81
N PRO A 93 -18.17 23.09 32.11
CA PRO A 93 -17.72 21.98 32.93
C PRO A 93 -18.96 21.35 33.59
N ASP A 94 -19.42 20.19 33.11
CA ASP A 94 -20.00 19.15 33.98
C ASP A 94 -20.39 17.90 33.19
N HIS A 95 -20.32 16.74 33.86
CA HIS A 95 -20.54 15.35 33.43
C HIS A 95 -19.32 14.53 32.99
N LEU A 96 -18.43 14.28 33.96
CA LEU A 96 -17.62 13.07 34.04
C LEU A 96 -18.48 11.90 34.55
N LYS A 97 -18.95 11.04 33.63
CA LYS A 97 -19.06 9.57 33.74
C LYS A 97 -20.03 9.06 32.66
N ASN A 98 -19.51 8.21 31.77
CA ASN A 98 -20.21 7.40 30.74
C ASN A 98 -20.28 7.86 29.29
N ASP A 99 -19.63 8.94 28.88
CA ASP A 99 -19.49 9.25 27.45
C ASP A 99 -18.12 8.82 26.92
N LYS A 100 -17.95 7.52 26.68
CA LYS A 100 -16.95 7.06 25.71
C LYS A 100 -17.37 7.62 24.35
N LYS A 101 -17.01 8.87 24.04
CA LYS A 101 -17.23 9.53 22.74
C LYS A 101 -16.79 8.54 21.66
N MET A 102 -17.76 7.81 21.11
CA MET A 102 -17.47 6.73 20.19
C MET A 102 -16.82 7.38 18.98
N LEU A 103 -15.53 7.08 18.77
CA LEU A 103 -14.83 7.52 17.57
C LEU A 103 -15.73 7.23 16.35
N PRO A 104 -15.76 8.12 15.34
CA PRO A 104 -16.61 7.92 14.17
C PRO A 104 -16.43 6.51 13.59
N ARG A 105 -17.52 5.89 13.09
CA ARG A 105 -17.54 4.49 12.62
C ARG A 105 -16.32 4.13 11.74
N HIS A 106 -15.93 5.02 10.82
CA HIS A 106 -14.78 4.82 9.94
C HIS A 106 -13.43 4.74 10.69
N VAL A 107 -13.26 5.56 11.73
CA VAL A 107 -12.05 5.54 12.57
C VAL A 107 -11.99 4.24 13.38
N ARG A 108 -13.12 3.86 14.00
CA ARG A 108 -13.23 2.57 14.73
C ARG A 108 -12.90 1.39 13.83
N ARG A 109 -13.54 1.29 12.66
CA ARG A 109 -13.29 0.23 11.69
C ARG A 109 -11.85 0.22 11.18
N ARG A 110 -11.24 1.38 10.96
CA ARG A 110 -9.83 1.46 10.54
C ARG A 110 -8.90 0.87 11.59
N VAL A 111 -9.13 1.18 12.86
CA VAL A 111 -8.33 0.63 13.97
C VAL A 111 -8.58 -0.86 14.07
N GLU A 112 -9.85 -1.30 14.10
CA GLU A 112 -10.24 -2.71 14.16
C GLU A 112 -9.61 -3.56 13.05
N LEU A 113 -9.67 -3.11 11.80
CA LEU A 113 -9.08 -3.83 10.67
C LEU A 113 -7.55 -3.83 10.65
N LYS A 114 -6.92 -2.91 11.39
CA LYS A 114 -5.46 -2.87 11.56
C LYS A 114 -4.99 -3.64 12.79
N LYS A 115 -5.90 -4.04 13.69
CA LYS A 115 -5.55 -4.88 14.84
C LYS A 115 -5.19 -6.27 14.31
N ASN A 116 -3.89 -6.56 14.30
CA ASN A 116 -3.37 -7.89 14.06
C ASN A 116 -2.89 -8.43 15.41
N SER A 117 -3.74 -9.18 16.10
CA SER A 117 -3.35 -9.83 17.36
C SER A 117 -2.21 -10.82 17.09
N LEU A 118 -1.22 -10.87 17.97
CA LEU A 118 -0.14 -11.86 17.91
C LEU A 118 -0.69 -13.28 18.00
N ASN A 119 -1.77 -13.46 18.75
CA ASN A 119 -2.43 -14.75 18.94
C ASN A 119 -3.86 -14.70 18.39
N GLY A 120 -4.23 -15.71 17.61
CA GLY A 120 -5.58 -15.89 17.07
C GLY A 120 -5.96 -14.97 15.89
N PHE A 121 -7.26 -14.95 15.59
CA PHE A 121 -7.87 -14.18 14.51
C PHE A 121 -8.62 -12.96 15.06
N SER A 122 -8.65 -11.86 14.30
CA SER A 122 -9.49 -10.72 14.67
C SER A 122 -10.96 -11.03 14.38
N THR A 123 -11.85 -10.74 15.33
CA THR A 123 -13.28 -10.97 15.18
C THR A 123 -14.01 -9.69 14.84
N SER A 124 -15.04 -9.81 13.99
CA SER A 124 -16.05 -8.77 13.79
C SER A 124 -17.04 -8.77 14.95
N GLY A 125 -17.86 -7.72 15.06
CA GLY A 125 -18.97 -7.67 16.02
C GLY A 125 -19.94 -8.86 15.89
N ASP A 126 -20.08 -9.41 14.68
CA ASP A 126 -20.95 -10.56 14.37
C ASP A 126 -20.31 -11.93 14.69
N GLY A 127 -19.22 -11.95 15.47
CA GLY A 127 -18.46 -13.15 15.82
C GLY A 127 -17.65 -13.79 14.67
N THR A 128 -17.75 -13.24 13.45
CA THR A 128 -17.07 -13.77 12.27
C THR A 128 -15.59 -13.42 12.31
N LYS A 129 -14.74 -14.42 12.14
CA LYS A 129 -13.28 -14.29 12.21
C LYS A 129 -12.71 -13.74 10.91
N ARG A 130 -11.62 -12.99 11.02
CA ARG A 130 -10.85 -12.43 9.90
C ARG A 130 -9.43 -13.00 9.95
N LEU A 131 -8.98 -13.47 8.78
CA LEU A 131 -7.59 -13.88 8.59
C LEU A 131 -6.64 -12.69 8.79
N ARG A 132 -5.38 -12.96 9.11
CA ARG A 132 -4.33 -11.91 9.23
C ARG A 132 -4.18 -11.11 7.93
N THR A 133 -4.38 -11.78 6.81
CA THR A 133 -4.32 -11.23 5.44
C THR A 133 -5.63 -10.58 4.98
N HIS A 134 -6.66 -10.51 5.84
CA HIS A 134 -8.02 -10.09 5.46
C HIS A 134 -8.05 -8.73 4.77
N LEU A 135 -7.27 -7.74 5.24
CA LEU A 135 -7.24 -6.41 4.62
C LEU A 135 -6.67 -6.43 3.20
N TRP A 136 -5.73 -7.34 2.91
CA TRP A 136 -5.17 -7.49 1.57
C TRP A 136 -6.21 -8.11 0.63
N TYR A 137 -6.88 -9.17 1.07
CA TYR A 137 -7.93 -9.84 0.30
C TYR A 137 -9.14 -8.93 0.10
N ALA A 138 -9.65 -8.26 1.13
CA ALA A 138 -10.80 -7.37 1.06
C ALA A 138 -10.62 -6.18 0.09
N LYS A 139 -9.37 -5.77 -0.16
CA LYS A 139 -9.05 -4.72 -1.16
C LYS A 139 -9.11 -5.22 -2.61
N ARG A 140 -9.01 -6.52 -2.84
CA ARG A 140 -8.79 -7.13 -4.17
C ARG A 140 -9.91 -8.09 -4.59
N PHE A 141 -10.53 -8.75 -3.63
CA PHE A 141 -11.48 -9.83 -3.80
C PHE A 141 -12.82 -9.50 -3.14
N ALA A 142 -13.88 -10.10 -3.67
CA ALA A 142 -15.18 -10.21 -3.01
C ALA A 142 -15.03 -11.13 -1.81
N MET A 143 -15.25 -10.57 -0.63
CA MET A 143 -15.20 -11.31 0.63
C MET A 143 -16.59 -11.81 0.97
N THR A 144 -16.70 -13.07 1.36
CA THR A 144 -17.94 -13.70 1.81
C THR A 144 -17.72 -14.39 3.16
N LYS A 145 -18.81 -14.63 3.89
CA LYS A 145 -18.78 -15.34 5.17
C LYS A 145 -18.97 -16.84 4.90
N ILE A 146 -17.93 -17.63 5.15
CA ILE A 146 -17.94 -19.09 4.99
C ILE A 146 -17.26 -19.69 6.22
N TRP A 147 -17.86 -20.75 6.80
CA TRP A 147 -17.33 -21.48 7.96
C TRP A 147 -16.93 -20.60 9.16
N GLY A 148 -17.65 -19.50 9.37
CA GLY A 148 -17.35 -18.54 10.45
C GLY A 148 -16.18 -17.60 10.17
N PHE A 149 -15.62 -17.60 8.96
CA PHE A 149 -14.55 -16.70 8.52
C PHE A 149 -14.99 -15.81 7.34
N TYR A 150 -14.34 -14.65 7.20
CA TYR A 150 -14.39 -13.88 5.96
C TYR A 150 -13.32 -14.36 4.99
N LEU A 151 -13.74 -15.03 3.91
CA LEU A 151 -12.88 -15.63 2.90
C LEU A 151 -13.07 -14.98 1.52
N PRO A 152 -12.03 -14.93 0.68
CA PRO A 152 -12.13 -14.43 -0.69
C PRO A 152 -12.86 -15.44 -1.58
N LEU A 153 -13.97 -15.03 -2.20
CA LEU A 153 -14.71 -15.85 -3.16
C LEU A 153 -14.18 -15.71 -4.60
N GLY A 154 -13.81 -14.49 -4.98
CA GLY A 154 -13.40 -14.18 -6.35
C GLY A 154 -12.98 -12.73 -6.52
N VAL A 155 -12.40 -12.39 -7.68
CA VAL A 155 -11.97 -11.03 -7.98
C VAL A 155 -13.19 -10.11 -8.05
N GLN A 156 -13.07 -8.90 -7.48
CA GLN A 156 -14.16 -7.91 -7.49
C GLN A 156 -14.64 -7.56 -8.91
N GLY A 157 -15.96 -7.43 -9.09
CA GLY A 157 -16.61 -7.05 -10.34
C GLY A 157 -16.72 -8.19 -11.36
N ARG A 158 -16.88 -7.85 -12.65
CA ARG A 158 -17.05 -8.83 -13.75
C ARG A 158 -15.79 -9.67 -14.05
N GLY A 159 -14.69 -9.40 -13.34
CA GLY A 159 -13.51 -10.26 -13.21
C GLY A 159 -12.93 -10.87 -14.49
N ARG A 160 -12.07 -11.88 -14.31
CA ARG A 160 -11.77 -12.88 -15.32
C ARG A 160 -12.17 -14.20 -14.65
N GLY A 161 -13.13 -14.92 -15.23
CA GLY A 161 -13.72 -16.12 -14.60
C GLY A 161 -12.70 -17.24 -14.34
N SER A 162 -13.19 -18.40 -13.91
CA SER A 162 -12.38 -19.58 -13.56
C SER A 162 -11.32 -19.95 -14.62
N ARG A 163 -11.62 -19.80 -15.91
CA ARG A 163 -10.66 -20.03 -17.01
C ARG A 163 -9.36 -19.24 -16.88
N ALA A 164 -9.41 -18.01 -16.38
CA ALA A 164 -8.21 -17.20 -16.21
C ALA A 164 -7.33 -17.71 -15.06
N LEU A 165 -7.95 -18.26 -14.01
CA LEU A 165 -7.24 -18.91 -12.91
C LEU A 165 -6.61 -20.23 -13.40
N LEU A 166 -7.34 -21.04 -14.16
CA LEU A 166 -6.81 -22.29 -14.72
C LEU A 166 -5.62 -22.03 -15.66
N LYS A 167 -5.72 -21.06 -16.56
CA LYS A 167 -4.60 -20.66 -17.42
C LYS A 167 -3.38 -20.18 -16.61
N LYS A 168 -3.61 -19.55 -15.45
CA LYS A 168 -2.54 -19.13 -14.54
C LYS A 168 -1.93 -20.28 -13.78
N LEU A 169 -2.72 -21.30 -13.45
CA LEU A 169 -2.24 -22.53 -12.82
C LEU A 169 -1.39 -23.35 -13.78
N GLN A 170 -1.78 -23.44 -15.06
CA GLN A 170 -1.03 -24.18 -16.08
C GLN A 170 0.33 -23.53 -16.42
N GLY A 171 0.39 -22.18 -16.46
CA GLY A 171 1.57 -21.45 -16.93
C GLY A 171 2.22 -20.56 -15.87
N GLY A 172 2.00 -20.82 -14.57
CA GLY A 172 2.49 -19.96 -13.50
C GLY A 172 2.20 -20.52 -12.11
N VAL A 173 2.32 -19.66 -11.10
CA VAL A 173 2.16 -20.02 -9.68
C VAL A 173 0.91 -19.36 -9.10
N LEU A 174 0.15 -20.13 -8.33
CA LEU A 174 -0.99 -19.68 -7.56
C LEU A 174 -0.71 -19.89 -6.07
N VAL A 175 -0.99 -18.86 -5.26
CA VAL A 175 -0.89 -18.95 -3.80
C VAL A 175 -2.29 -18.78 -3.21
N HIS A 176 -2.68 -19.72 -2.36
CA HIS A 176 -3.92 -19.68 -1.60
C HIS A 176 -3.59 -19.57 -0.10
N ASP A 177 -4.36 -18.74 0.61
CA ASP A 177 -4.23 -18.63 2.06
C ASP A 177 -5.22 -19.59 2.75
N ALA A 178 -4.69 -20.69 3.25
CA ALA A 178 -5.44 -21.72 3.96
C ALA A 178 -5.34 -21.59 5.50
N SER A 179 -4.98 -20.42 6.03
CA SER A 179 -4.79 -20.22 7.47
C SER A 179 -6.06 -20.47 8.32
N TYR A 180 -7.23 -20.58 7.71
CA TYR A 180 -8.46 -20.97 8.41
C TYR A 180 -8.50 -22.46 8.78
N CYS A 181 -7.70 -23.30 8.13
CA CYS A 181 -7.54 -24.71 8.51
C CYS A 181 -6.76 -24.78 9.83
N SER A 182 -7.41 -25.27 10.88
CA SER A 182 -6.78 -25.49 12.19
C SER A 182 -6.46 -26.97 12.33
N ALA A 183 -5.22 -27.31 12.66
CA ALA A 183 -4.84 -28.67 13.02
C ALA A 183 -5.19 -28.93 14.49
N VAL A 184 -5.65 -30.14 14.78
CA VAL A 184 -5.85 -30.63 16.15
C VAL A 184 -4.68 -31.56 16.47
N GLN A 185 -3.87 -31.18 17.47
CA GLN A 185 -2.78 -32.01 17.98
C GLN A 185 -3.34 -32.87 19.11
N LEU A 186 -3.17 -34.19 18.98
CA LEU A 186 -3.56 -35.16 19.98
C LEU A 186 -2.29 -35.74 20.58
N GLU A 187 -2.18 -35.68 21.90
CA GLU A 187 -1.03 -36.19 22.65
C GLU A 187 -1.53 -37.25 23.62
N GLY A 188 -0.81 -38.37 23.70
CA GLY A 188 -1.17 -39.47 24.60
C GLY A 188 -0.30 -40.70 24.38
N PRO A 189 -0.43 -41.72 25.25
CA PRO A 189 0.26 -43.00 25.09
C PRO A 189 -0.14 -43.67 23.77
N GLU A 190 0.83 -44.33 23.14
CA GLU A 190 0.66 -44.99 21.84
C GLU A 190 -0.54 -45.97 21.80
N ALA A 191 -0.74 -46.75 22.87
CA ALA A 191 -1.87 -47.68 22.98
C ALA A 191 -3.25 -46.98 22.96
N GLY A 192 -3.34 -45.74 23.46
CA GLY A 192 -4.58 -44.96 23.51
C GLY A 192 -4.88 -44.22 22.19
N THR A 193 -3.86 -43.83 21.44
CA THR A 193 -4.06 -43.08 20.19
C THR A 193 -4.48 -44.01 19.03
N TYR A 194 -3.90 -45.21 18.94
CA TYR A 194 -4.29 -46.19 17.90
C TYR A 194 -5.68 -46.78 18.11
N SER A 195 -6.14 -46.92 19.36
CA SER A 195 -7.49 -47.39 19.66
C SER A 195 -8.56 -46.36 19.28
N LEU A 196 -8.25 -45.07 19.31
CA LEU A 196 -9.15 -43.97 18.90
C LEU A 196 -9.25 -43.83 17.37
N PHE A 197 -8.18 -44.15 16.63
CA PHE A 197 -8.16 -44.10 15.17
C PHE A 197 -7.75 -45.47 14.61
N PRO A 198 -8.67 -46.45 14.57
CA PRO A 198 -8.38 -47.73 13.95
C PRO A 198 -8.00 -47.48 12.49
N ALA A 199 -6.81 -47.93 12.09
CA ALA A 199 -6.39 -47.88 10.71
C ALA A 199 -7.41 -48.65 9.87
N LYS A 200 -8.13 -47.94 8.99
CA LYS A 200 -8.95 -48.60 7.97
C LYS A 200 -7.99 -49.21 6.95
N ILE A 201 -7.92 -50.55 6.95
CA ILE A 201 -7.31 -51.37 5.89
C ILE A 201 -8.21 -51.28 4.65
#